data_AF-A0A7X7AVI5-F1
#
_entry.id   AF-A0A7X7AVI5-F1
#
_cell.length_a   1.000
_cell.length_b   1.000
_cell.length_c   1.000
_cell.angle_alpha   90.00
_cell.angle_beta   90.00
_cell.angle_gamma   90.00
#
_symmetry.space_group_name_H-M   'P 1'
#
loop_
_entity.id
_entity.type
_entity.pdbx_description
1 polymer ?
#
loop_
_entity_poly.entity_id
_entity_poly.type
_entity_poly.pdbx_seq_one_letter_code
_entity_poly.pdbx_strand_id
1 'polypeptide(L)'
;MQRYRNLLDEIDAHMLDLFLERLKLIEEIGEYKKINNIPILDAYREDEIIAVGVSKITNENYKDFYREFIKVQLKISKELQKKIIDK
;
A
#
# COMPACT_ATOMS: atom_id res chain seq x y z
N MET A 1 27.37 13.91 3.75
CA MET A 1 25.92 14.17 3.64
C MET A 1 25.37 14.03 2.23
N GLN A 2 25.97 14.64 1.19
CA GLN A 2 25.42 14.57 -0.18
C GLN A 2 25.25 13.13 -0.71
N ARG A 3 26.23 12.25 -0.49
CA ARG A 3 26.14 10.84 -0.90
C ARG A 3 24.90 10.13 -0.33
N TYR A 4 24.58 10.35 0.95
CA TYR A 4 23.40 9.73 1.57
C TYR A 4 22.10 10.27 1.00
N ARG A 5 22.05 11.57 0.66
CA ARG A 5 20.88 12.17 0.01
C ARG A 5 20.65 11.57 -1.37
N ASN A 6 21.69 11.48 -2.20
CA ASN A 6 21.57 10.90 -3.54
C ASN A 6 21.08 9.44 -3.50
N LEU A 7 21.55 8.64 -2.52
CA LEU A 7 21.08 7.27 -2.34
C LEU A 7 19.61 7.22 -1.87
N LEU A 8 19.19 8.14 -1.01
CA LEU A 8 17.78 8.27 -0.62
C LEU A 8 16.92 8.69 -1.81
N ASP A 9 17.36 9.67 -2.61
CA ASP A 9 16.64 10.13 -3.78
C ASP A 9 16.41 8.99 -4.79
N GLU A 10 17.40 8.11 -4.98
CA GLU A 10 17.27 6.90 -5.82
C GLU A 10 16.27 5.89 -5.24
N ILE A 11 16.31 5.64 -3.93
CA ILE A 11 15.36 4.74 -3.26
C ILE A 11 13.94 5.31 -3.34
N ASP A 12 13.78 6.61 -3.11
CA ASP A 12 12.49 7.31 -3.17
C ASP A 12 11.91 7.29 -4.58
N ALA A 13 12.74 7.39 -5.62
CA ALA A 13 12.31 7.23 -7.00
C ALA A 13 11.74 5.82 -7.26
N HIS A 14 12.42 4.76 -6.81
CA HIS A 14 11.90 3.40 -6.94
C HIS A 14 10.62 3.18 -6.12
N MET A 15 10.52 3.78 -4.93
CA MET A 15 9.30 3.72 -4.14
C MET A 15 8.12 4.43 -4.83
N LEU A 16 8.36 5.56 -5.50
CA LEU A 16 7.35 6.26 -6.30
C LEU A 16 6.84 5.38 -7.44
N ASP A 17 7.75 4.76 -8.19
CA ASP A 17 7.38 3.89 -9.32
C ASP A 17 6.52 2.71 -8.86
N LEU A 18 6.95 2.01 -7.80
CA LEU A 18 6.18 0.91 -7.20
C LEU A 18 4.84 1.37 -6.63
N PHE A 19 4.79 2.58 -6.06
CA PHE A 19 3.55 3.15 -5.57
C PHE A 19 2.56 3.42 -6.70
N LEU A 20 3.01 3.99 -7.82
CA LEU A 20 2.15 4.24 -8.99
C LEU A 20 1.64 2.95 -9.63
N GLU A 21 2.50 1.92 -9.74
CA GLU A 21 2.10 0.60 -10.21
C GLU A 21 1.02 -0.01 -9.29
N ARG A 22 1.24 0.07 -7.97
CA ARG A 22 0.25 -0.38 -6.99
C ARG A 22 -1.07 0.36 -7.12
N LEU A 23 -1.07 1.68 -7.36
CA LEU A 23 -2.32 2.44 -7.52
C LEU A 23 -3.11 1.98 -8.73
N LYS A 24 -2.47 1.77 -9.89
CA LYS A 24 -3.15 1.26 -11.11
C LYS A 24 -3.86 -0.07 -10.84
N LEU A 25 -3.18 -1.00 -10.17
CA LEU A 25 -3.79 -2.29 -9.82
C LEU A 25 -4.97 -2.12 -8.84
N ILE A 26 -4.88 -1.17 -7.92
CA ILE A 26 -5.99 -0.85 -7.01
C ILE A 26 -7.18 -0.24 -7.76
N GLU A 27 -6.95 0.52 -8.83
CA GLU A 27 -8.03 1.02 -9.70
C GLU A 27 -8.76 -0.15 -10.37
N GLU A 28 -8.03 -1.09 -10.95
CA GLU A 28 -8.58 -2.30 -11.57
C GLU A 28 -9.38 -3.15 -10.56
N ILE A 29 -8.85 -3.32 -9.34
CA ILE A 29 -9.56 -3.99 -8.25
C ILE A 29 -10.85 -3.23 -7.87
N GLY A 30 -10.79 -1.90 -7.83
CA GLY A 30 -11.96 -1.06 -7.55
C GLY A 30 -13.07 -1.25 -8.57
N GLU A 31 -12.74 -1.22 -9.86
CA GLU A 31 -13.69 -1.48 -10.95
C GLU A 31 -14.26 -2.90 -10.89
N TYR A 32 -13.40 -3.89 -10.64
CA TYR A 32 -13.84 -5.27 -10.47
C TYR A 32 -14.85 -5.40 -9.31
N LYS A 33 -14.54 -4.81 -8.15
CA LYS A 33 -15.44 -4.84 -6.99
C LYS A 33 -16.76 -4.12 -7.28
N LYS A 34 -16.71 -2.98 -7.99
CA LYS A 34 -17.90 -2.21 -8.40
C LYS A 34 -18.85 -3.06 -9.25
N ILE A 35 -18.33 -3.70 -10.30
CA ILE A 35 -19.11 -4.53 -11.22
C ILE A 35 -19.73 -5.73 -10.51
N ASN A 36 -19.03 -6.30 -9.51
CA ASN A 36 -19.46 -7.50 -8.80
C ASN A 36 -20.17 -7.21 -7.46
N ASN A 37 -20.47 -5.94 -7.13
CA ASN A 37 -21.06 -5.53 -5.84
C ASN A 37 -20.29 -6.04 -4.60
N ILE A 38 -18.96 -6.09 -4.67
CA ILE A 38 -18.09 -6.53 -3.57
C ILE A 38 -17.73 -5.31 -2.70
N PRO A 39 -17.82 -5.42 -1.36
CA PRO A 39 -17.40 -4.34 -0.45
C PRO A 39 -15.93 -3.93 -0.60
N ILE A 40 -15.64 -2.65 -0.40
CA ILE A 40 -14.28 -2.10 -0.38
C ILE A 40 -13.48 -2.68 0.80
N LEU A 41 -14.09 -2.68 1.99
CA LEU A 41 -13.46 -3.13 3.21
C LEU A 41 -13.39 -4.65 3.26
N ASP A 42 -12.17 -5.18 3.41
CA ASP A 42 -11.90 -6.58 3.72
C ASP A 42 -10.89 -6.62 4.87
N ALA A 43 -11.42 -6.58 6.10
CA ALA A 43 -10.61 -6.51 7.31
C ALA A 43 -9.67 -7.71 7.45
N TYR A 44 -10.14 -8.91 7.10
CA TYR A 44 -9.33 -10.12 7.16
C TYR A 44 -8.14 -10.04 6.22
N ARG A 45 -8.36 -9.61 4.98
CA ARG A 45 -7.28 -9.46 4.01
C ARG A 45 -6.30 -8.36 4.41
N GLU A 46 -6.78 -7.26 4.97
CA GLU A 46 -5.91 -6.18 5.47
C GLU A 46 -4.99 -6.65 6.61
N ASP A 47 -5.55 -7.36 7.58
CA ASP A 47 -4.78 -7.91 8.70
C ASP A 47 -3.74 -8.94 8.23
N GLU A 48 -4.10 -9.77 7.25
CA GLU A 48 -3.18 -10.73 6.64
C GLU A 48 -2.00 -10.03 5.93
N ILE A 49 -2.26 -8.97 5.14
CA ILE A 49 -1.22 -8.19 4.46
C ILE A 49 -0.24 -7.60 5.49
N ILE A 50 -0.75 -7.04 6.58
CA ILE A 50 0.07 -6.47 7.64
C ILE A 50 0.91 -7.57 8.30
N ALA A 51 0.29 -8.69 8.69
CA ALA A 51 0.96 -9.78 9.37
C ALA A 51 2.08 -10.39 8.52
N VAL A 52 1.81 -10.66 7.24
CA VAL A 52 2.79 -11.21 6.29
C VAL A 52 3.92 -10.22 6.01
N GLY A 53 3.62 -8.93 5.91
CA GLY A 53 4.66 -7.92 5.70
C GLY A 53 5.57 -7.77 6.92
N VAL A 54 4.98 -7.72 8.12
CA VAL A 54 5.74 -7.62 9.38
C VAL A 54 6.59 -8.87 9.65
N SER A 55 6.10 -10.06 9.30
CA SER A 55 6.85 -11.32 9.53
C SER A 55 8.13 -11.42 8.67
N LYS A 56 8.20 -10.68 7.56
CA LYS A 56 9.39 -10.62 6.70
C LYS A 56 10.47 -9.66 7.21
N ILE A 57 10.16 -8.81 8.20
CA ILE A 57 11.11 -7.86 8.77
C ILE A 57 11.93 -8.57 9.87
N THR A 58 13.23 -8.69 9.64
CA THR A 58 14.16 -9.37 10.56
C THR A 58 14.59 -8.50 11.74
N ASN A 59 14.66 -7.18 11.55
CA ASN A 59 14.97 -6.24 12.62
C ASN A 59 13.68 -5.85 13.36
N GLU A 60 13.53 -6.31 14.59
CA GLU A 60 12.36 -6.02 15.43
C GLU A 60 12.07 -4.52 15.56
N ASN A 61 13.10 -3.68 15.63
CA ASN A 61 12.94 -2.23 15.75
C ASN A 61 12.30 -1.59 14.51
N TYR A 62 12.24 -2.27 13.37
CA TYR A 62 11.63 -1.77 12.14
C TYR A 62 10.18 -2.23 11.93
N LYS A 63 9.70 -3.20 12.73
CA LYS A 63 8.36 -3.78 12.53
C LYS A 63 7.24 -2.77 12.72
N ASP A 64 7.34 -1.93 13.75
CA ASP A 64 6.30 -0.92 14.03
C ASP A 64 6.29 0.18 12.96
N PHE A 65 7.45 0.60 12.47
CA PHE A 65 7.53 1.55 11.36
C PHE A 65 6.92 0.98 10.07
N TYR A 66 7.21 -0.27 9.75
CA TYR A 66 6.61 -0.93 8.58
C TYR A 66 5.10 -1.09 8.74
N ARG A 67 4.63 -1.45 9.95
CA ARG A 67 3.20 -1.58 10.26
C ARG A 67 2.45 -0.28 9.99
N GLU A 68 2.99 0.86 10.41
CA GLU A 68 2.37 2.16 10.14
C GLU A 68 2.39 2.52 8.65
N PHE A 69 3.52 2.26 7.97
CA PHE A 69 3.62 2.45 6.52
C PHE A 69 2.53 1.68 5.75
N ILE A 70 2.38 0.38 6.02
CA ILE A 70 1.44 -0.45 5.27
C ILE A 70 -0.02 -0.09 5.60
N LYS A 71 -0.34 0.33 6.82
CA LYS A 71 -1.68 0.84 7.18
C LYS A 71 -2.04 2.07 6.38
N VAL A 72 -1.11 3.01 6.21
CA VAL A 72 -1.32 4.21 5.37
C VAL A 72 -1.54 3.80 3.92
N GLN A 73 -0.74 2.86 3.40
CA GLN A 73 -0.91 2.34 2.04
C GLN A 73 -2.29 1.68 1.81
N LEU A 74 -2.80 0.93 2.79
CA LEU A 74 -4.14 0.33 2.75
C LEU A 74 -5.25 1.39 2.83
N LYS A 75 -5.05 2.44 3.65
CA LYS A 75 -5.98 3.58 3.71
C LYS A 75 -6.09 4.28 2.35
N ILE A 76 -4.97 4.60 1.72
CA ILE A 76 -4.94 5.23 0.38
C ILE A 76 -5.68 4.35 -0.63
N SER A 77 -5.46 3.03 -0.58
CA SER A 77 -6.16 2.09 -1.47
C SER A 77 -7.68 2.16 -1.33
N LYS A 78 -8.18 2.21 -0.10
CA LYS A 78 -9.62 2.30 0.16
C LYS A 78 -10.19 3.63 -0.34
N GLU A 79 -9.48 4.73 -0.13
CA GLU A 79 -9.90 6.05 -0.61
C GLU A 79 -9.98 6.11 -2.14
N LEU A 80 -9.02 5.50 -2.83
CA LEU A 80 -9.05 5.41 -4.30
C LEU A 80 -10.22 4.53 -4.79
N GLN A 81 -10.41 3.34 -4.22
CA GLN A 81 -11.52 2.45 -4.56
C GLN A 81 -12.87 3.13 -4.32
N LYS A 82 -13.01 3.89 -3.23
CA LYS A 82 -14.22 4.66 -2.92
C LYS A 82 -14.52 5.69 -4.02
N LYS A 83 -13.51 6.43 -4.47
CA LYS A 83 -13.66 7.39 -5.58
C LYS A 83 -14.08 6.74 -6.91
N ILE A 84 -13.80 5.45 -7.11
CA ILE A 84 -14.18 4.71 -8.31
C ILE A 84 -15.63 4.20 -8.21
N ILE A 85 -15.99 3.65 -7.05
CA ILE A 85 -17.33 3.10 -6.81
C ILE A 85 -18.38 4.21 -6.71
N ASP A 86 -18.05 5.36 -6.12
CA ASP A 86 -18.96 6.50 -5.97
C ASP A 86 -19.16 7.31 -7.28
N LYS A 87 -18.43 7.00 -8.36
CA LYS A 87 -18.61 7.61 -9.70
C LYS A 87 -19.74 6.95 -10.48
#